data_AF-A0A976KFA9-F1
#
_entry.id   AF-A0A976KFA9-F1
#
_cell.length_a   1.000
_cell.length_b   1.000
_cell.length_c   1.000
_cell.angle_alpha   90.00
_cell.angle_beta   90.00
_cell.angle_gamma   90.00
#
_symmetry.space_group_name_H-M   'P 1'
#
loop_
_entity.id
_entity.type
_entity.pdbx_description
1 polymer ?
#
loop_
_entity_poly.entity_id
_entity_poly.type
_entity_poly.pdbx_seq_one_letter_code
_entity_poly.pdbx_strand_id
1 'polypeptide(L)'
;MAAEEEKKRRVSWATVWRESKTLFRARRRRLILGFVFLAISRLAGMVLPASTKFLVDEVIGNQRADLLWWIALAAGAATLIQAGTGYALAILLGIAGQRSVNDLRLRVQQHIGRLPVSFFEENKSGELISRIMHDSEGMRNLVGTGFVQMVGGMITSTVALGVLFWLNWRLTLLTLVLLLMFAGVMVVGFSRIRPVFRERSKVMADVTGRLAESLGGIRVVKAYTAEKREERTFAAGAHTLLRKIVRSMVGVATIGSLARLLFGLVGLTMSIAGAREVLAGRMTVGDLIMFVVFTGLMVTPLMQMASIGTQITEAFAGLDRIHEVLSEPTELTLHAGSRRMPRVEGRIELEEVDFEYKPGEPVLRGISFVAPAGTTTALVGPSGAGKSTVISLIMAFRQPDEGRILVDGTPLREISLQDYRSQLAVVLQDDFLFDGTIAAN
;
A
#
# COMPACT_ATOMS: atom_id res chain seq x y z
N MET A 1 -12.47 14.41 -29.78
CA MET A 1 -11.15 14.22 -29.15
C MET A 1 -11.38 13.53 -27.80
N ALA A 2 -11.80 12.27 -27.71
CA ALA A 2 -11.32 11.04 -28.34
C ALA A 2 -9.83 10.77 -28.07
N ALA A 3 -9.61 9.87 -27.10
CA ALA A 3 -8.39 9.08 -26.91
C ALA A 3 -7.09 9.83 -26.58
N GLU A 4 -6.97 10.29 -25.35
CA GLU A 4 -5.69 10.16 -24.64
C GLU A 4 -5.86 9.05 -23.62
N GLU A 5 -5.57 7.84 -24.07
CA GLU A 5 -5.33 6.70 -23.20
C GLU A 5 -4.25 7.12 -22.19
N GLU A 6 -4.66 7.20 -20.92
CA GLU A 6 -3.79 7.19 -19.76
C GLU A 6 -2.86 5.97 -19.89
N LYS A 7 -1.70 6.23 -20.50
CA LYS A 7 -0.67 5.25 -20.78
C LYS A 7 -0.15 4.80 -19.43
N LYS A 8 -0.78 3.78 -18.83
CA LYS A 8 -0.36 3.11 -17.61
C LYS A 8 1.14 2.82 -17.74
N ARG A 9 1.98 3.68 -17.15
CA ARG A 9 3.42 3.47 -17.06
C ARG A 9 3.57 2.10 -16.39
N ARG A 10 4.04 1.12 -17.15
CA ARG A 10 4.33 -0.22 -16.63
C ARG A 10 5.30 -0.02 -15.47
N VAL A 11 4.95 -0.54 -14.30
CA VAL A 11 5.81 -0.57 -13.11
C VAL A 11 7.25 -0.85 -13.53
N SER A 12 8.15 0.08 -13.24
CA SER A 12 9.58 -0.10 -13.57
C SER A 12 10.17 -1.06 -12.56
N TRP A 13 10.03 -2.36 -12.82
CA TRP A 13 10.60 -3.45 -12.03
C TRP A 13 12.09 -3.23 -11.72
N ALA A 14 12.83 -2.56 -12.61
CA ALA A 14 14.24 -2.25 -12.44
C ALA A 14 14.53 -1.16 -11.39
N THR A 15 13.66 -0.15 -11.25
CA THR A 15 13.81 0.95 -10.27
C THR A 15 13.42 0.46 -8.88
N VAL A 16 12.28 -0.22 -8.81
CA VAL A 16 11.76 -0.87 -7.60
C VAL A 16 12.75 -1.92 -7.06
N TRP A 17 13.34 -2.74 -7.93
CA TRP A 17 14.37 -3.71 -7.54
C TRP A 17 15.63 -3.03 -6.99
N ARG A 18 15.97 -1.83 -7.48
CA ARG A 18 17.15 -1.08 -7.01
C ARG A 18 16.97 -0.54 -5.60
N GLU A 19 15.80 0.03 -5.29
CA GLU A 19 15.45 0.50 -3.94
C GLU A 19 15.23 -0.66 -2.97
N SER A 20 14.61 -1.75 -3.45
CA SER A 20 14.55 -2.99 -2.68
C SER A 20 15.97 -3.45 -2.32
N LYS A 21 16.87 -3.52 -3.30
CA LYS A 21 18.24 -4.02 -3.12
C LYS A 21 19.05 -3.20 -2.12
N THR A 22 18.90 -1.87 -2.05
CA THR A 22 19.59 -1.05 -1.04
C THR A 22 19.06 -1.35 0.37
N LEU A 23 17.74 -1.52 0.53
CA LEU A 23 17.10 -1.88 1.79
C LEU A 23 17.44 -3.33 2.24
N PHE A 24 17.46 -4.27 1.30
CA PHE A 24 17.87 -5.67 1.50
C PHE A 24 19.35 -5.77 1.92
N ARG A 25 20.23 -4.93 1.36
CA ARG A 25 21.68 -4.96 1.66
C ARG A 25 21.99 -4.40 3.04
N ALA A 26 21.31 -3.33 3.45
CA ALA A 26 21.45 -2.74 4.79
C ALA A 26 20.99 -3.67 5.93
N ARG A 27 20.07 -4.61 5.65
CA ARG A 27 19.46 -5.49 6.66
C ARG A 27 19.72 -6.99 6.41
N ARG A 28 20.71 -7.33 5.59
CA ARG A 28 20.99 -8.71 5.12
C ARG A 28 21.11 -9.74 6.25
N ARG A 29 21.75 -9.40 7.38
CA ARG A 29 21.89 -10.31 8.54
C ARG A 29 20.54 -10.67 9.17
N ARG A 30 19.63 -9.69 9.31
CA ARG A 30 18.29 -9.90 9.89
C ARG A 30 17.40 -10.71 8.94
N LEU A 31 17.53 -10.48 7.64
CA LEU A 31 16.78 -11.23 6.63
C LEU A 31 17.24 -12.69 6.52
N ILE A 32 18.55 -12.94 6.59
CA ILE A 32 19.08 -14.31 6.64
C ILE A 32 18.60 -15.01 7.91
N LEU A 33 18.68 -14.35 9.07
CA LEU A 33 18.19 -14.91 10.33
C LEU A 33 16.68 -15.19 10.27
N GLY A 34 15.90 -14.30 9.68
CA GLY A 34 14.48 -14.52 9.41
C GLY A 34 14.23 -15.73 8.51
N PHE A 35 15.00 -15.89 7.42
CA PHE A 35 14.88 -17.06 6.55
C PHE A 35 15.21 -18.37 7.27
N VAL A 36 16.21 -18.37 8.16
CA VAL A 36 16.55 -19.52 8.99
C VAL A 36 15.40 -19.87 9.93
N PHE A 37 14.86 -18.89 10.67
CA PHE A 37 13.70 -19.14 11.54
C PHE A 37 12.47 -19.60 10.75
N LEU A 38 12.26 -19.06 9.54
CA LEU A 38 11.19 -19.50 8.65
C LEU A 38 11.37 -20.98 8.28
N ALA A 39 12.56 -21.37 7.81
CA ALA A 39 12.83 -22.76 7.43
C ALA A 39 12.64 -23.70 8.61
N ILE A 40 13.21 -23.38 9.77
CA ILE A 40 13.06 -24.18 11.00
C ILE A 40 11.59 -24.29 11.40
N SER A 41 10.85 -23.17 11.40
CA SER A 41 9.43 -23.17 11.76
C SER A 41 8.59 -24.03 10.81
N ARG A 42 8.83 -23.95 9.50
CA ARG A 42 8.09 -24.77 8.51
C ARG A 42 8.42 -26.25 8.61
N LEU A 43 9.69 -26.60 8.78
CA LEU A 43 10.10 -28.00 8.91
C LEU A 43 9.63 -28.61 10.23
N ALA A 44 9.76 -27.88 11.34
CA ALA A 44 9.25 -28.33 12.64
C ALA A 44 7.73 -28.53 12.63
N GLY A 45 7.00 -27.65 11.93
CA GLY A 45 5.55 -27.78 11.75
C GLY A 45 5.09 -29.00 10.96
N MET A 46 5.99 -29.67 10.24
CA MET A 46 5.68 -30.91 9.50
C MET A 46 5.86 -32.17 10.35
N VAL A 47 6.52 -32.08 11.50
CA VAL A 47 6.79 -33.23 12.37
C VAL A 47 5.49 -33.78 12.94
N LEU A 48 4.56 -32.94 13.39
CA LEU A 48 3.27 -33.38 13.91
C LEU A 48 2.44 -34.11 12.82
N PRO A 49 2.24 -33.54 11.62
CA PRO A 49 1.68 -34.26 10.47
C PRO A 49 2.36 -35.61 10.19
N ALA A 50 3.70 -35.64 10.18
CA ALA A 50 4.45 -36.87 9.90
C ALA A 50 4.31 -37.92 11.01
N SER A 51 4.18 -37.49 12.27
CA SER A 51 3.99 -38.39 13.42
C SER A 51 2.69 -39.18 13.36
N THR A 52 1.68 -38.71 12.60
CA THR A 52 0.40 -39.41 12.46
C THR A 52 0.56 -40.81 11.86
N LYS A 53 1.49 -40.99 10.91
CA LYS A 53 1.81 -42.31 10.35
C LYS A 53 2.30 -43.26 11.44
N PHE A 54 3.34 -42.85 12.17
CA PHE A 54 3.95 -43.68 13.22
C PHE A 54 2.99 -43.98 14.36
N LEU A 55 2.14 -43.02 14.71
CA LEU A 55 1.09 -43.22 15.71
C LEU A 55 0.11 -44.33 15.27
N VAL A 56 -0.31 -44.33 14.01
CA VAL A 56 -1.28 -45.29 13.50
C VAL A 56 -0.64 -46.66 13.29
N ASP A 57 0.50 -46.73 12.62
CA ASP A 57 1.11 -48.00 12.24
C ASP A 57 1.79 -48.69 13.44
N GLU A 58 2.61 -47.97 14.21
CA GLU A 58 3.40 -48.58 15.28
C GLU A 58 2.65 -48.64 16.61
N VAL A 59 1.98 -47.54 17.01
CA VAL A 59 1.32 -47.50 18.33
C VAL A 59 -0.03 -48.22 18.30
N ILE A 60 -0.89 -47.90 17.33
CA ILE A 60 -2.23 -48.50 17.24
C ILE A 60 -2.16 -49.86 16.54
N GLY A 61 -1.47 -49.96 15.40
CA GLY A 61 -1.35 -51.19 14.62
C GLY A 61 -0.54 -52.27 15.33
N ASN A 62 0.71 -51.97 15.68
CA ASN A 62 1.62 -52.92 16.34
C ASN A 62 1.50 -52.96 17.88
N GLN A 63 0.55 -52.22 18.48
CA GLN A 63 0.31 -52.13 19.93
C GLN A 63 1.54 -51.73 20.77
N ARG A 64 2.48 -50.98 20.19
CA ARG A 64 3.70 -50.50 20.88
C ARG A 64 3.43 -49.22 21.68
N ALA A 65 2.82 -49.39 22.85
CA ALA A 65 2.46 -48.28 23.74
C ALA A 65 3.68 -47.52 24.29
N ASP A 66 4.86 -48.14 24.32
CA ASP A 66 6.14 -47.55 24.70
C ASP A 66 6.59 -46.43 23.75
N LEU A 67 6.28 -46.54 22.46
CA LEU A 67 6.62 -45.53 21.46
C LEU A 67 5.72 -44.28 21.52
N LEU A 68 4.53 -44.39 22.13
CA LEU A 68 3.57 -43.29 22.21
C LEU A 68 4.18 -42.05 22.88
N TRP A 69 4.85 -42.22 24.02
CA TRP A 69 5.45 -41.12 24.76
C TRP A 69 6.59 -40.46 24.00
N TRP A 70 7.40 -41.24 23.28
CA TRP A 70 8.49 -40.70 22.47
C TRP A 70 7.98 -39.92 21.26
N ILE A 71 6.95 -40.43 20.58
CA ILE A 71 6.31 -39.73 19.46
C ILE A 71 5.64 -38.43 19.96
N ALA A 72 4.93 -38.48 21.09
CA ALA A 72 4.32 -37.32 21.70
C ALA A 72 5.35 -36.27 22.13
N LEU A 73 6.47 -36.69 22.72
CA LEU A 73 7.57 -35.80 23.13
C LEU A 73 8.24 -35.16 21.91
N ALA A 74 8.50 -35.92 20.85
CA ALA A 74 9.07 -35.41 19.61
C ALA A 74 8.14 -34.42 18.91
N ALA A 75 6.84 -34.74 18.78
CA ALA A 75 5.85 -33.85 18.20
C ALA A 75 5.63 -32.59 19.05
N GLY A 76 5.61 -32.74 20.38
CA GLY A 76 5.51 -31.63 21.33
C GLY A 76 6.72 -30.69 21.26
N ALA A 77 7.94 -31.24 21.27
CA ALA A 77 9.17 -30.48 21.11
C ALA A 77 9.22 -29.74 19.76
N ALA A 78 8.84 -30.42 18.67
CA ALA A 78 8.77 -29.79 17.36
C ALA A 78 7.72 -28.67 17.31
N THR A 79 6.57 -28.84 17.96
CA THR A 79 5.52 -27.81 18.06
C THR A 79 6.02 -26.60 18.86
N LEU A 80 6.74 -26.82 19.96
CA LEU A 80 7.36 -25.74 20.74
C LEU A 80 8.42 -24.98 19.93
N ILE A 81 9.27 -25.71 19.18
CA ILE A 81 10.26 -25.10 18.28
C ILE A 81 9.55 -24.30 17.19
N GLN A 82 8.51 -24.84 16.56
CA GLN A 82 7.71 -24.15 15.55
C GLN A 82 7.11 -22.87 16.11
N ALA A 83 6.50 -22.92 17.28
CA ALA A 83 5.87 -21.77 17.94
C ALA A 83 6.91 -20.69 18.29
N GLY A 84 8.03 -21.08 18.92
CA GLY A 84 9.10 -20.16 19.31
C GLY A 84 9.77 -19.49 18.11
N THR A 85 10.13 -20.27 17.09
CA THR A 85 10.73 -19.73 15.86
C THR A 85 9.74 -18.91 15.04
N GLY A 86 8.48 -19.32 14.98
CA GLY A 86 7.41 -18.57 14.32
C GLY A 86 7.14 -17.22 14.99
N TYR A 87 7.12 -17.18 16.32
CA TYR A 87 7.02 -15.95 17.09
C TYR A 87 8.22 -15.02 16.88
N ALA A 88 9.44 -15.57 17.00
CA ALA A 88 10.67 -14.82 16.75
C ALA A 88 10.70 -14.22 15.33
N LEU A 89 10.28 -15.01 14.33
CA LEU A 89 10.15 -14.57 12.95
C LEU A 89 9.15 -13.43 12.80
N ALA A 90 7.96 -13.57 13.38
CA ALA A 90 6.89 -12.58 13.30
C ALA A 90 7.31 -11.25 13.91
N ILE A 91 7.97 -11.26 15.07
CA ILE A 91 8.50 -10.05 15.70
C ILE A 91 9.64 -9.45 14.88
N LEU A 92 10.62 -10.26 14.51
CA LEU A 92 11.83 -9.77 13.84
C LEU A 92 11.50 -9.10 12.51
N LEU A 93 10.68 -9.75 11.67
CA LEU A 93 10.30 -9.21 10.37
C LEU A 93 9.14 -8.22 10.45
N GLY A 94 8.19 -8.40 11.38
CA GLY A 94 7.11 -7.44 11.61
C GLY A 94 7.64 -6.06 12.03
N ILE A 95 8.51 -6.03 13.04
CA ILE A 95 9.15 -4.77 13.49
C ILE A 95 10.05 -4.20 12.39
N ALA A 96 10.82 -5.03 11.69
CA ALA A 96 11.67 -4.55 10.59
C ALA A 96 10.83 -3.94 9.45
N GLY A 97 9.71 -4.57 9.11
CA GLY A 97 8.74 -4.05 8.14
C GLY A 97 8.19 -2.69 8.59
N GLN A 98 7.69 -2.58 9.82
CA GLN A 98 7.10 -1.34 10.31
C GLN A 98 8.11 -0.19 10.45
N ARG A 99 9.36 -0.48 10.85
CA ARG A 99 10.42 0.53 10.84
C ARG A 99 10.68 1.04 9.42
N SER A 100 10.68 0.16 8.42
CA SER A 100 10.87 0.57 7.03
C SER A 100 9.73 1.44 6.51
N VAL A 101 8.48 1.15 6.91
CA VAL A 101 7.32 2.01 6.62
C VAL A 101 7.49 3.37 7.27
N ASN A 102 7.89 3.43 8.55
CA ASN A 102 8.12 4.67 9.27
C ASN A 102 9.22 5.53 8.64
N ASP A 103 10.37 4.92 8.31
CA ASP A 103 11.49 5.59 7.65
C ASP A 103 11.04 6.20 6.31
N LEU A 104 10.22 5.47 5.55
CA LEU A 104 9.64 5.96 4.29
C LEU A 104 8.65 7.11 4.52
N ARG A 105 7.75 7.01 5.51
CA ARG A 105 6.80 8.07 5.87
C ARG A 105 7.52 9.37 6.21
N LEU A 106 8.54 9.30 7.05
CA LEU A 106 9.35 10.47 7.43
C LEU A 106 10.03 11.08 6.20
N ARG A 107 10.63 10.26 5.34
CA ARG A 107 11.30 10.74 4.13
C ARG A 107 10.34 11.41 3.15
N VAL A 108 9.18 10.80 2.91
CA VAL A 108 8.17 11.34 1.98
C VAL A 108 7.55 12.61 2.55
N GLN A 109 7.23 12.65 3.84
CA GLN A 109 6.70 13.86 4.49
C GLN A 109 7.71 15.01 4.43
N GLN A 110 8.99 14.75 4.73
CA GLN A 110 10.05 15.77 4.63
C GLN A 110 10.23 16.29 3.21
N HIS A 111 10.10 15.42 2.20
CA HIS A 111 10.21 15.82 0.80
C HIS A 111 9.00 16.65 0.36
N ILE A 112 7.79 16.17 0.64
CA ILE A 112 6.54 16.89 0.31
C ILE A 112 6.56 18.28 0.93
N GLY A 113 6.95 18.42 2.21
CA GLY A 113 7.03 19.72 2.88
C GLY A 113 8.05 20.70 2.28
N ARG A 114 8.87 20.26 1.31
CA ARG A 114 9.84 21.09 0.59
C ARG A 114 9.45 21.31 -0.88
N LEU A 115 8.33 20.75 -1.33
CA LEU A 115 7.84 20.98 -2.69
C LEU A 115 7.30 22.40 -2.83
N PRO A 116 7.34 22.99 -4.03
CA PRO A 116 6.79 24.31 -4.29
C PRO A 116 5.30 24.40 -4.00
N VAL A 117 4.82 25.59 -3.63
CA VAL A 117 3.38 25.85 -3.38
C VAL A 117 2.51 25.49 -4.58
N SER A 118 3.01 25.70 -5.81
CA SER A 118 2.34 25.30 -7.05
C SER A 118 1.91 23.83 -7.06
N PHE A 119 2.75 22.95 -6.52
CA PHE A 119 2.46 21.52 -6.44
C PHE A 119 1.24 21.24 -5.56
N PHE A 120 1.04 22.00 -4.48
CA PHE A 120 -0.11 21.85 -3.58
C PHE A 120 -1.39 22.48 -4.13
N GLU A 121 -1.28 23.48 -5.01
CA GLU A 121 -2.44 24.04 -5.72
C GLU A 121 -2.96 23.07 -6.79
N GLU A 122 -2.07 22.29 -7.40
CA GLU A 122 -2.40 21.32 -8.45
C GLU A 122 -2.86 19.96 -7.88
N ASN A 123 -2.41 19.60 -6.68
CA ASN A 123 -2.69 18.30 -6.05
C ASN A 123 -3.58 18.43 -4.82
N LYS A 124 -4.61 17.58 -4.71
CA LYS A 124 -5.50 17.57 -3.55
C LYS A 124 -4.75 17.09 -2.29
N SER A 125 -4.88 17.81 -1.17
CA SER A 125 -4.22 17.45 0.10
C SER A 125 -4.53 16.01 0.56
N GLY A 126 -5.75 15.52 0.31
CA GLY A 126 -6.13 14.14 0.63
C GLY A 126 -5.35 13.08 -0.17
N GLU A 127 -4.95 13.39 -1.40
CA GLU A 127 -4.11 12.51 -2.21
C GLU A 127 -2.70 12.41 -1.62
N LEU A 128 -2.11 13.54 -1.24
CA LEU A 128 -0.78 13.58 -0.60
C LEU A 128 -0.77 12.83 0.74
N ILE A 129 -1.83 12.98 1.55
CA ILE A 129 -2.01 12.21 2.79
C ILE A 129 -2.05 10.70 2.47
N SER A 130 -2.77 10.29 1.43
CA SER A 130 -2.83 8.89 1.02
C SER A 130 -1.47 8.36 0.58
N ARG A 131 -0.68 9.15 -0.18
CA ARG A 131 0.69 8.78 -0.58
C ARG A 131 1.60 8.58 0.64
N ILE A 132 1.50 9.42 1.66
CA ILE A 132 2.27 9.27 2.90
C ILE A 132 1.78 8.05 3.70
N MET A 133 0.48 7.94 3.97
CA MET A 133 -0.04 7.00 4.96
C MET A 133 -0.33 5.60 4.39
N HIS A 134 -0.96 5.52 3.23
CA HIS A 134 -1.42 4.26 2.63
C HIS A 134 -0.39 3.65 1.69
N ASP A 135 0.21 4.43 0.79
CA ASP A 135 1.15 3.87 -0.20
C ASP A 135 2.43 3.36 0.46
N SER A 136 2.87 4.00 1.55
CA SER A 136 4.03 3.56 2.34
C SER A 136 3.82 2.20 3.01
N GLU A 137 2.56 1.82 3.28
CA GLU A 137 2.21 0.54 3.90
C GLU A 137 2.53 -0.66 2.98
N GLY A 138 2.57 -0.45 1.67
CA GLY A 138 3.01 -1.44 0.69
C GLY A 138 4.40 -2.02 1.01
N MET A 139 5.27 -1.20 1.61
CA MET A 139 6.61 -1.59 2.04
C MET A 139 6.60 -2.72 3.09
N ARG A 140 5.58 -2.76 3.95
CA ARG A 140 5.40 -3.83 4.96
C ARG A 140 5.19 -5.19 4.30
N ASN A 141 4.44 -5.24 3.20
CA ASN A 141 4.15 -6.50 2.51
C ASN A 141 5.39 -7.07 1.81
N LEU A 142 6.26 -6.20 1.28
CA LEU A 142 7.48 -6.60 0.56
C LEU A 142 8.61 -7.06 1.49
N VAL A 143 8.76 -6.44 2.66
CA VAL A 143 9.88 -6.75 3.60
C VAL A 143 9.45 -7.58 4.80
N GLY A 144 8.16 -7.61 5.11
CA GLY A 144 7.60 -8.33 6.25
C GLY A 144 6.77 -9.54 5.84
N THR A 145 5.47 -9.44 6.07
CA THR A 145 4.54 -10.58 6.12
C THR A 145 4.29 -11.23 4.75
N GLY A 146 4.18 -10.43 3.67
CA GLY A 146 3.90 -10.96 2.33
C GLY A 146 5.03 -11.84 1.80
N PHE A 147 6.28 -11.40 1.94
CA PHE A 147 7.47 -12.19 1.57
C PHE A 147 7.57 -13.50 2.38
N VAL A 148 7.33 -13.43 3.69
CA VAL A 148 7.34 -14.62 4.57
C VAL A 148 6.27 -15.62 4.19
N GLN A 149 5.05 -15.16 3.86
CA GLN A 149 3.97 -16.03 3.41
C GLN A 149 4.31 -16.67 2.06
N MET A 150 4.88 -15.91 1.13
CA MET A 150 5.27 -16.42 -0.19
C MET A 150 6.33 -17.51 -0.08
N VAL A 151 7.46 -17.19 0.55
CA VAL A 151 8.58 -18.12 0.70
C VAL A 151 8.21 -19.30 1.60
N GLY A 152 7.53 -19.03 2.71
CA GLY A 152 7.06 -20.07 3.63
C GLY A 152 6.06 -21.01 2.98
N GLY A 153 5.16 -20.47 2.17
CA GLY A 153 4.21 -21.23 1.35
C GLY A 153 4.94 -22.12 0.36
N MET A 154 5.93 -21.59 -0.37
CA MET A 154 6.75 -22.39 -1.30
C MET A 154 7.51 -23.51 -0.59
N ILE A 155 8.18 -23.24 0.54
CA ILE A 155 8.88 -24.27 1.33
C ILE A 155 7.89 -25.36 1.76
N THR A 156 6.73 -24.94 2.29
CA THR A 156 5.69 -25.87 2.76
C THR A 156 5.22 -26.75 1.59
N SER A 157 4.91 -26.12 0.46
CA SER A 157 4.46 -26.78 -0.76
C SER A 157 5.46 -27.78 -1.31
N THR A 158 6.73 -27.38 -1.45
CA THR A 158 7.77 -28.24 -2.00
C THR A 158 8.03 -29.45 -1.12
N VAL A 159 8.16 -29.28 0.20
CA VAL A 159 8.46 -30.39 1.10
C VAL A 159 7.26 -31.35 1.19
N ALA A 160 6.05 -30.83 1.35
CA ALA A 160 4.86 -31.68 1.41
C ALA A 160 4.64 -32.44 0.10
N LEU A 161 4.83 -31.80 -1.06
CA LEU A 161 4.74 -32.48 -2.35
C LEU A 161 5.78 -33.60 -2.46
N GLY A 162 7.02 -33.35 -2.02
CA GLY A 162 8.07 -34.38 -1.95
C GLY A 162 7.67 -35.57 -1.06
N VAL A 163 7.08 -35.30 0.11
CA VAL A 163 6.55 -36.33 1.01
C VAL A 163 5.42 -37.14 0.38
N LEU A 164 4.47 -36.48 -0.29
CA LEU A 164 3.36 -37.16 -0.97
C LEU A 164 3.87 -38.09 -2.08
N PHE A 165 4.81 -37.62 -2.92
CA PHE A 165 5.43 -38.44 -3.96
C PHE A 165 6.19 -39.64 -3.40
N TRP A 166 6.86 -39.46 -2.26
CA TRP A 166 7.56 -40.54 -1.57
C TRP A 166 6.61 -41.60 -1.03
N LEU A 167 5.44 -41.21 -0.51
CA LEU A 167 4.42 -42.13 -0.03
C LEU A 167 3.74 -42.89 -1.17
N ASN A 168 3.20 -42.18 -2.16
CA ASN A 168 2.56 -42.80 -3.33
C ASN A 168 2.46 -41.82 -4.50
N TRP A 169 3.30 -42.02 -5.52
CA TRP A 169 3.33 -41.14 -6.69
C TRP A 169 2.05 -41.18 -7.54
N ARG A 170 1.33 -42.32 -7.58
CA ARG A 170 0.08 -42.47 -8.37
C ARG A 170 -1.06 -41.70 -7.73
N LEU A 171 -1.23 -41.86 -6.41
CA LEU A 171 -2.21 -41.11 -5.64
C LEU A 171 -1.87 -39.61 -5.64
N THR A 172 -0.59 -39.25 -5.59
CA THR A 172 -0.12 -37.86 -5.68
C THR A 172 -0.43 -37.22 -7.04
N LEU A 173 -0.24 -37.95 -8.14
CA LEU A 173 -0.59 -37.41 -9.46
C LEU A 173 -2.09 -37.14 -9.57
N LEU A 174 -2.93 -38.05 -9.06
CA LEU A 174 -4.38 -37.88 -9.02
C LEU A 174 -4.80 -36.68 -8.17
N THR A 175 -4.23 -36.53 -6.97
CA THR A 175 -4.54 -35.39 -6.10
C THR A 175 -4.00 -34.08 -6.66
N LEU A 176 -2.85 -34.09 -7.34
CA LEU A 176 -2.31 -32.90 -7.99
C LEU A 176 -3.24 -32.39 -9.09
N VAL A 177 -3.85 -33.28 -9.89
CA VAL A 177 -4.85 -32.88 -10.89
C VAL A 177 -6.05 -32.19 -10.23
N LEU A 178 -6.54 -32.74 -9.12
CA LEU A 178 -7.65 -32.12 -8.37
C LEU A 178 -7.25 -30.77 -7.75
N LEU A 179 -6.04 -30.66 -7.20
CA LEU A 179 -5.51 -29.42 -6.63
C LEU A 179 -5.27 -28.35 -7.70
N LEU A 180 -4.82 -28.73 -8.90
CA LEU A 180 -4.65 -27.82 -10.04
C LEU A 180 -6.02 -27.34 -10.55
N MET A 181 -7.00 -28.23 -10.64
CA MET A 181 -8.37 -27.87 -10.97
C MET A 181 -8.96 -26.92 -9.92
N PHE A 182 -8.73 -27.20 -8.63
CA PHE A 182 -9.08 -26.30 -7.53
C PHE A 182 -8.43 -24.92 -7.67
N ALA A 183 -7.11 -24.87 -7.89
CA ALA A 183 -6.38 -23.63 -8.09
C ALA A 183 -6.95 -22.85 -9.29
N GLY A 184 -7.24 -23.52 -10.40
CA GLY A 184 -7.86 -22.92 -11.58
C GLY A 184 -9.23 -22.29 -11.28
N VAL A 185 -10.11 -23.02 -10.59
CA VAL A 185 -11.42 -22.51 -10.17
C VAL A 185 -11.27 -21.30 -9.26
N MET A 186 -10.34 -21.34 -8.30
CA MET A 186 -10.10 -20.22 -7.39
C MET A 186 -9.55 -18.99 -8.12
N VAL A 187 -8.58 -19.16 -9.01
CA VAL A 187 -8.01 -18.06 -9.81
C VAL A 187 -9.08 -17.42 -10.69
N VAL A 188 -9.87 -18.22 -11.40
CA VAL A 188 -10.96 -17.72 -12.24
C VAL A 188 -12.03 -17.04 -11.39
N GLY A 189 -12.45 -17.65 -10.28
CA GLY A 189 -13.42 -17.07 -9.35
C GLY A 189 -12.98 -15.72 -8.80
N PHE A 190 -11.76 -15.64 -8.27
CA PHE A 190 -11.21 -14.38 -7.74
C PHE A 190 -11.00 -13.33 -8.84
N SER A 191 -10.59 -13.72 -10.04
CA SER A 191 -10.45 -12.79 -11.17
C SER A 191 -11.79 -12.18 -11.59
N ARG A 192 -12.88 -12.96 -11.54
CA ARG A 192 -14.25 -12.52 -11.88
C ARG A 192 -14.87 -11.61 -10.83
N ILE A 193 -14.54 -11.79 -9.55
CA ILE A 193 -15.09 -10.97 -8.46
C ILE A 193 -14.30 -9.67 -8.22
N ARG A 194 -13.02 -9.63 -8.60
CA ARG A 194 -12.15 -8.45 -8.40
C ARG A 194 -12.73 -7.14 -8.97
N PRO A 195 -13.35 -7.10 -10.17
CA PRO A 195 -14.03 -5.90 -10.67
C PRO A 195 -15.18 -5.44 -9.77
N VAL A 196 -15.96 -6.38 -9.20
CA VAL A 196 -17.07 -6.07 -8.29
C VAL A 196 -16.55 -5.41 -7.01
N PHE A 197 -15.42 -5.88 -6.47
CA PHE A 197 -14.76 -5.23 -5.34
C PHE A 197 -14.29 -3.82 -5.69
N ARG A 198 -13.72 -3.62 -6.88
CA ARG A 198 -13.30 -2.28 -7.33
C ARG A 198 -14.47 -1.32 -7.48
N GLU A 199 -15.58 -1.76 -8.08
CA GLU A 199 -16.80 -0.96 -8.17
C GLU A 199 -17.38 -0.63 -6.78
N ARG A 200 -17.39 -1.60 -5.87
CA ARG A 200 -17.80 -1.40 -4.48
C ARG A 200 -16.95 -0.31 -3.81
N SER A 201 -15.63 -0.38 -3.93
CA SER A 201 -14.73 0.63 -3.35
C SER A 201 -14.91 2.01 -3.98
N LYS A 202 -15.18 2.09 -5.29
CA LYS A 202 -15.49 3.37 -5.96
C LYS A 202 -16.77 3.99 -5.40
N VAL A 203 -17.86 3.23 -5.35
CA VAL A 203 -19.13 3.74 -4.79
C VAL A 203 -18.98 4.14 -3.32
N MET A 204 -18.17 3.41 -2.55
CA MET A 204 -17.86 3.79 -1.17
C MET A 204 -17.16 5.15 -1.11
N ALA A 205 -16.13 5.35 -1.93
CA ALA A 205 -15.41 6.63 -2.00
C ALA A 205 -16.33 7.78 -2.43
N ASP A 206 -17.21 7.57 -3.41
CA ASP A 206 -18.18 8.57 -3.86
C ASP A 206 -19.16 8.96 -2.73
N VAL A 207 -19.69 7.97 -2.00
CA VAL A 207 -20.61 8.20 -0.87
C VAL A 207 -19.91 8.90 0.30
N THR A 208 -18.70 8.47 0.66
CA THR A 208 -17.92 9.10 1.73
C THR A 208 -17.48 10.52 1.34
N GLY A 209 -17.07 10.74 0.09
CA GLY A 209 -16.73 12.05 -0.43
C GLY A 209 -17.91 13.01 -0.37
N ARG A 210 -19.09 12.57 -0.84
CA ARG A 210 -20.32 13.37 -0.74
C ARG A 210 -20.67 13.70 0.70
N LEU A 211 -20.55 12.73 1.61
CA LEU A 211 -20.81 12.96 3.03
C LEU A 211 -19.86 14.00 3.61
N ALA A 212 -18.57 13.97 3.26
CA ALA A 212 -17.59 14.95 3.68
C ALA A 212 -17.91 16.36 3.14
N GLU A 213 -18.33 16.47 1.88
CA GLU A 213 -18.80 17.74 1.29
C GLU A 213 -20.03 18.30 2.03
N SER A 214 -21.04 17.46 2.32
CA SER A 214 -22.26 17.90 2.99
C SER A 214 -22.01 18.33 4.43
N LEU A 215 -21.09 17.66 5.14
CA LEU A 215 -20.70 18.02 6.51
C LEU A 215 -19.78 19.25 6.55
N GLY A 216 -18.81 19.36 5.65
CA GLY A 216 -17.96 20.55 5.53
C GLY A 216 -18.77 21.78 5.10
N GLY A 217 -19.74 21.59 4.21
CA GLY A 217 -20.69 22.60 3.75
C GLY A 217 -21.95 22.71 4.60
N ILE A 218 -21.95 22.25 5.85
CA ILE A 218 -23.18 22.16 6.67
C ILE A 218 -23.91 23.51 6.79
N ARG A 219 -23.16 24.62 6.83
CA ARG A 219 -23.73 25.98 6.87
C ARG A 219 -24.56 26.28 5.62
N VAL A 220 -24.12 25.86 4.44
CA VAL A 220 -24.84 26.01 3.17
C VAL A 220 -26.09 25.13 3.18
N VAL A 221 -25.95 23.87 3.57
CA VAL A 221 -27.09 22.95 3.66
C VAL A 221 -28.18 23.51 4.58
N LYS A 222 -27.79 24.09 5.72
CA LYS A 222 -28.71 24.73 6.68
C LYS A 222 -29.30 26.03 6.15
N ALA A 223 -28.49 26.89 5.53
CA ALA A 223 -28.94 28.17 4.98
C ALA A 223 -30.01 27.99 3.88
N TYR A 224 -29.89 26.93 3.08
CA TYR A 224 -30.86 26.61 2.01
C TYR A 224 -31.90 25.56 2.42
N THR A 225 -31.97 25.16 3.69
CA THR A 225 -32.90 24.14 4.21
C THR A 225 -32.91 22.86 3.35
N ALA A 226 -31.73 22.44 2.91
CA ALA A 226 -31.54 21.37 1.93
C ALA A 226 -31.40 19.98 2.57
N GLU A 227 -31.67 19.81 3.86
CA GLU A 227 -31.39 18.57 4.60
C GLU A 227 -32.08 17.35 3.99
N LYS A 228 -33.37 17.47 3.63
CA LYS A 228 -34.11 16.37 2.99
C LYS A 228 -33.53 15.97 1.63
N ARG A 229 -32.93 16.92 0.90
CA ARG A 229 -32.27 16.65 -0.38
C ARG A 229 -30.97 15.89 -0.17
N GLU A 230 -30.18 16.30 0.82
CA GLU A 230 -28.95 15.60 1.19
C GLU A 230 -29.24 14.20 1.75
N GLU A 231 -30.26 14.05 2.58
CA GLU A 231 -30.74 12.75 3.08
C GLU A 231 -31.08 11.78 1.93
N ARG A 232 -31.87 12.23 0.95
CA ARG A 232 -32.24 11.42 -0.23
C ARG A 232 -31.01 11.05 -1.08
N THR A 233 -30.09 12.01 -1.25
CA THR A 233 -28.86 11.79 -2.03
C THR A 233 -27.98 10.74 -1.35
N PHE A 234 -27.79 10.86 -0.04
CA PHE A 234 -27.06 9.88 0.75
C PHE A 234 -27.74 8.51 0.74
N ALA A 235 -29.06 8.45 0.93
CA ALA A 235 -29.83 7.20 0.90
C ALA A 235 -29.69 6.48 -0.45
N ALA A 236 -29.77 7.18 -1.58
CA ALA A 236 -29.57 6.61 -2.91
C ALA A 236 -28.15 6.02 -3.08
N GLY A 237 -27.14 6.73 -2.58
CA GLY A 237 -25.76 6.26 -2.53
C GLY A 237 -25.59 5.02 -1.67
N ALA A 238 -26.14 5.03 -0.46
CA ALA A 238 -26.12 3.92 0.50
C ALA A 238 -26.81 2.66 -0.05
N HIS A 239 -27.97 2.79 -0.71
CA HIS A 239 -28.64 1.66 -1.36
C HIS A 239 -27.82 1.10 -2.53
N THR A 240 -27.14 1.96 -3.30
CA THR A 240 -26.25 1.50 -4.37
C THR A 240 -25.04 0.76 -3.82
N LEU A 241 -24.43 1.28 -2.74
CA LEU A 241 -23.37 0.61 -2.02
C LEU A 241 -23.81 -0.75 -1.49
N LEU A 242 -24.98 -0.83 -0.85
CA LEU A 242 -25.56 -2.09 -0.35
C LEU A 242 -25.69 -3.13 -1.47
N ARG A 243 -26.24 -2.75 -2.64
CA ARG A 243 -26.35 -3.66 -3.79
C ARG A 243 -25.00 -4.21 -4.24
N LYS A 244 -23.95 -3.38 -4.26
CA LYS A 244 -22.58 -3.81 -4.60
C LYS A 244 -21.98 -4.71 -3.52
N ILE A 245 -22.22 -4.42 -2.25
CA ILE A 245 -21.80 -5.26 -1.12
C ILE A 245 -22.46 -6.64 -1.22
N VAL A 246 -23.78 -6.70 -1.38
CA VAL A 246 -24.53 -7.96 -1.54
C VAL A 246 -24.01 -8.75 -2.73
N ARG A 247 -23.80 -8.11 -3.89
CA ARG A 247 -23.22 -8.78 -5.07
C ARG A 247 -21.83 -9.34 -4.80
N SER A 248 -20.97 -8.60 -4.07
CA SER A 248 -19.66 -9.10 -3.65
C SER A 248 -19.77 -10.27 -2.67
N MET A 249 -20.73 -10.23 -1.74
CA MET A 249 -20.96 -11.29 -0.76
C MET A 249 -21.45 -12.56 -1.43
N VAL A 250 -22.40 -12.46 -2.36
CA VAL A 250 -22.87 -13.60 -3.17
C VAL A 250 -21.70 -14.21 -3.94
N GLY A 251 -20.87 -13.39 -4.59
CA GLY A 251 -19.69 -13.90 -5.30
C GLY A 251 -18.70 -14.64 -4.39
N VAL A 252 -18.41 -14.10 -3.19
CA VAL A 252 -17.54 -14.76 -2.21
C VAL A 252 -18.16 -16.06 -1.72
N ALA A 253 -19.46 -16.07 -1.43
CA ALA A 253 -20.18 -17.26 -1.00
C ALA A 253 -20.18 -18.35 -2.09
N THR A 254 -20.39 -17.98 -3.35
CA THR A 254 -20.31 -18.90 -4.50
C THR A 254 -18.92 -19.53 -4.60
N ILE A 255 -17.85 -18.72 -4.62
CA ILE A 255 -16.46 -19.21 -4.68
C ILE A 255 -16.17 -20.12 -3.48
N GLY A 256 -16.57 -19.72 -2.26
CA GLY A 256 -16.37 -20.50 -1.05
C GLY A 256 -17.16 -21.82 -1.03
N SER A 257 -18.34 -21.86 -1.63
CA SER A 257 -19.12 -23.09 -1.81
C SER A 257 -18.47 -24.03 -2.82
N LEU A 258 -18.00 -23.51 -3.96
CA LEU A 258 -17.24 -24.30 -4.94
C LEU A 258 -15.97 -24.87 -4.30
N ALA A 259 -15.24 -24.06 -3.53
CA ALA A 259 -14.06 -24.51 -2.81
C ALA A 259 -14.39 -25.69 -1.88
N ARG A 260 -15.45 -25.59 -1.06
CA ARG A 260 -15.90 -26.66 -0.16
C ARG A 260 -16.28 -27.95 -0.90
N LEU A 261 -16.97 -27.85 -2.04
CA LEU A 261 -17.29 -29.02 -2.87
C LEU A 261 -16.03 -29.71 -3.38
N LEU A 262 -15.05 -28.93 -3.83
CA LEU A 262 -13.78 -29.46 -4.32
C LEU A 262 -12.94 -30.10 -3.22
N PHE A 263 -12.91 -29.51 -2.02
CA PHE A 263 -12.32 -30.14 -0.84
C PHE A 263 -13.00 -31.49 -0.53
N GLY A 264 -14.34 -31.54 -0.59
CA GLY A 264 -15.10 -32.77 -0.43
C GLY A 264 -14.75 -33.82 -1.49
N LEU A 265 -14.56 -33.41 -2.75
CA LEU A 265 -14.14 -34.29 -3.83
C LEU A 265 -12.73 -34.84 -3.65
N VAL A 266 -11.80 -34.00 -3.19
CA VAL A 266 -10.43 -34.43 -2.82
C VAL A 266 -10.49 -35.46 -1.70
N GLY A 267 -11.27 -35.20 -0.65
CA GLY A 267 -11.48 -36.14 0.46
C GLY A 267 -12.09 -37.47 -0.01
N LEU A 268 -13.15 -37.43 -0.82
CA LEU A 268 -13.78 -38.63 -1.39
C LEU A 268 -12.80 -39.44 -2.26
N THR A 269 -12.02 -38.74 -3.08
CA THR A 269 -11.00 -39.37 -3.94
C THR A 269 -9.94 -40.05 -3.10
N MET A 270 -9.46 -39.42 -2.03
CA MET A 270 -8.52 -40.04 -1.09
C MET A 270 -9.13 -41.24 -0.38
N SER A 271 -10.38 -41.16 0.06
CA SER A 271 -11.05 -42.29 0.71
C SER A 271 -11.16 -43.48 -0.22
N ILE A 272 -11.56 -43.31 -1.49
CA ILE A 272 -11.73 -44.42 -2.43
C ILE A 272 -10.39 -44.91 -2.96
N ALA A 273 -9.59 -44.03 -3.56
CA ALA A 273 -8.33 -44.40 -4.21
C ALA A 273 -7.27 -44.78 -3.17
N GLY A 274 -7.20 -44.06 -2.06
CA GLY A 274 -6.30 -44.37 -0.95
C GLY A 274 -6.65 -45.70 -0.28
N ALA A 275 -7.94 -45.97 -0.01
CA ALA A 275 -8.32 -47.28 0.54
C ALA A 275 -7.97 -48.43 -0.42
N ARG A 276 -8.11 -48.24 -1.74
CA ARG A 276 -7.68 -49.25 -2.73
C ARG A 276 -6.17 -49.51 -2.70
N GLU A 277 -5.35 -48.48 -2.50
CA GLU A 277 -3.89 -48.62 -2.37
C GLU A 277 -3.50 -49.36 -1.07
N VAL A 278 -4.23 -49.11 0.02
CA VAL A 278 -4.06 -49.83 1.30
C VAL A 278 -4.49 -51.29 1.16
N LEU A 279 -5.66 -51.56 0.59
CA LEU A 279 -6.16 -52.92 0.36
C LEU A 279 -5.26 -53.72 -0.59
N ALA A 280 -4.57 -53.05 -1.52
CA ALA A 280 -3.62 -53.67 -2.41
C ALA A 280 -2.20 -53.84 -1.80
N GLY A 281 -2.02 -53.52 -0.52
CA GLY A 281 -0.76 -53.69 0.21
C GLY A 281 0.36 -52.75 -0.21
N ARG A 282 0.05 -51.67 -0.95
CA ARG A 282 1.05 -50.69 -1.43
C ARG A 282 1.27 -49.52 -0.48
N MET A 283 0.36 -49.33 0.48
CA MET A 283 0.41 -48.29 1.52
C MET A 283 -0.11 -48.86 2.83
N THR A 284 0.37 -48.35 3.96
CA THR A 284 -0.25 -48.62 5.27
C THR A 284 -1.43 -47.68 5.54
N VAL A 285 -2.21 -47.97 6.59
CA VAL A 285 -3.27 -47.05 7.04
C VAL A 285 -2.66 -45.74 7.55
N GLY A 286 -1.51 -45.79 8.23
CA GLY A 286 -0.75 -44.62 8.64
C GLY A 286 -0.25 -43.78 7.46
N ASP A 287 0.20 -44.41 6.37
CA ASP A 287 0.57 -43.72 5.14
C ASP A 287 -0.62 -42.94 4.57
N LEU A 288 -1.81 -43.54 4.54
CA LEU A 288 -3.02 -42.87 4.05
C LEU A 288 -3.41 -41.67 4.92
N ILE A 289 -3.35 -41.79 6.24
CA ILE A 289 -3.66 -40.69 7.16
C ILE A 289 -2.65 -39.55 6.99
N MET A 290 -1.35 -39.87 6.95
CA MET A 290 -0.30 -38.89 6.69
C MET A 290 -0.51 -38.20 5.34
N PHE A 291 -0.88 -38.96 4.31
CA PHE A 291 -1.18 -38.43 2.98
C PHE A 291 -2.34 -37.41 2.98
N VAL A 292 -3.43 -37.72 3.70
CA VAL A 292 -4.58 -36.80 3.85
C VAL A 292 -4.15 -35.51 4.55
N VAL A 293 -3.39 -35.60 5.65
CA VAL A 293 -2.93 -34.42 6.40
C VAL A 293 -1.99 -33.56 5.55
N PHE A 294 -1.01 -34.16 4.89
CA PHE A 294 -0.07 -33.43 4.02
C PHE A 294 -0.77 -32.80 2.81
N THR A 295 -1.81 -33.42 2.28
CA THR A 295 -2.60 -32.80 1.21
C THR A 295 -3.41 -31.62 1.73
N GLY A 296 -3.95 -31.68 2.94
CA GLY A 296 -4.59 -30.53 3.60
C GLY A 296 -3.65 -29.33 3.72
N LEU A 297 -2.38 -29.56 4.06
CA LEU A 297 -1.34 -28.52 4.11
C LEU A 297 -1.06 -27.88 2.75
N MET A 298 -1.36 -28.55 1.63
CA MET A 298 -1.19 -28.01 0.28
C MET A 298 -2.23 -26.99 -0.12
N VAL A 299 -3.38 -26.97 0.53
CA VAL A 299 -4.45 -26.07 0.10
C VAL A 299 -4.21 -24.63 0.57
N THR A 300 -3.64 -24.44 1.76
CA THR A 300 -3.39 -23.10 2.30
C THR A 300 -2.44 -22.27 1.41
N PRO A 301 -1.25 -22.76 1.00
CA PRO A 301 -0.37 -22.01 0.11
C PRO A 301 -1.01 -21.68 -1.25
N LEU A 302 -1.77 -22.63 -1.82
CA LEU A 302 -2.48 -22.42 -3.09
C LEU A 302 -3.47 -21.24 -3.01
N MET A 303 -4.22 -21.15 -1.90
CA MET A 303 -5.13 -20.03 -1.67
C MET A 303 -4.38 -18.70 -1.46
N GLN A 304 -3.24 -18.74 -0.76
CA GLN A 304 -2.44 -17.54 -0.45
C GLN A 304 -1.73 -16.96 -1.67
N MET A 305 -1.33 -17.77 -2.65
CA MET A 305 -0.64 -17.28 -3.86
C MET A 305 -1.43 -16.20 -4.61
N ALA A 306 -2.76 -16.34 -4.70
CA ALA A 306 -3.63 -15.36 -5.35
C ALA A 306 -3.66 -14.00 -4.60
N SER A 307 -3.70 -14.02 -3.27
CA SER A 307 -3.69 -12.80 -2.46
C SER A 307 -2.32 -12.14 -2.43
N ILE A 308 -1.24 -12.93 -2.36
CA ILE A 308 0.14 -12.43 -2.34
C ILE A 308 0.45 -11.68 -3.63
N GLY A 309 0.08 -12.22 -4.79
CA GLY A 309 0.30 -11.54 -6.07
C GLY A 309 -0.37 -10.16 -6.14
N THR A 310 -1.58 -10.05 -5.58
CA THR A 310 -2.30 -8.77 -5.48
C THR A 310 -1.59 -7.79 -4.54
N GLN A 311 -1.22 -8.24 -3.33
CA GLN A 311 -0.51 -7.43 -2.35
C GLN A 311 0.84 -6.91 -2.86
N ILE A 312 1.59 -7.75 -3.57
CA ILE A 312 2.88 -7.38 -4.18
C ILE A 312 2.65 -6.34 -5.28
N THR A 313 1.65 -6.52 -6.14
CA THR A 313 1.32 -5.56 -7.21
C THR A 313 0.90 -4.20 -6.63
N GLU A 314 0.08 -4.20 -5.58
CA GLU A 314 -0.34 -2.98 -4.88
C GLU A 314 0.83 -2.29 -4.19
N ALA A 315 1.73 -3.04 -3.57
CA ALA A 315 2.93 -2.50 -2.96
C ALA A 315 3.84 -1.82 -3.98
N PHE A 316 4.05 -2.42 -5.15
CA PHE A 316 4.83 -1.79 -6.22
C PHE A 316 4.15 -0.56 -6.80
N ALA A 317 2.84 -0.59 -7.02
CA ALA A 317 2.10 0.58 -7.49
C ALA A 317 2.17 1.74 -6.49
N GLY A 318 2.12 1.46 -5.18
CA GLY A 318 2.29 2.46 -4.13
C GLY A 318 3.70 3.05 -4.10
N LEU A 319 4.73 2.20 -4.19
CA LEU A 319 6.12 2.65 -4.27
C LEU A 319 6.39 3.49 -5.53
N ASP A 320 5.80 3.15 -6.67
CA ASP A 320 5.92 3.96 -7.90
C ASP A 320 5.33 5.37 -7.70
N ARG A 321 4.15 5.49 -7.07
CA ARG A 321 3.54 6.79 -6.74
C ARG A 321 4.35 7.60 -5.73
N ILE A 322 4.99 6.93 -4.78
CA ILE A 322 5.91 7.58 -3.85
C ILE A 322 7.16 8.07 -4.59
N HIS A 323 7.73 7.24 -5.46
CA HIS A 323 8.91 7.61 -6.23
C HIS A 323 8.65 8.80 -7.16
N GLU A 324 7.47 8.85 -7.78
CA GLU A 324 7.01 10.02 -8.54
C GLU A 324 7.08 11.29 -7.70
N VAL A 325 6.49 11.31 -6.49
CA VAL A 325 6.56 12.49 -5.60
C VAL A 325 7.99 12.80 -5.17
N LEU A 326 8.79 11.78 -4.86
CA LEU A 326 10.19 11.98 -4.47
C LEU A 326 11.08 12.45 -5.63
N SER A 327 10.63 12.26 -6.87
CA SER A 327 11.32 12.75 -8.08
C SER A 327 10.97 14.19 -8.42
N GLU A 328 9.89 14.74 -7.85
CA GLU A 328 9.54 16.15 -8.03
C GLU A 328 10.62 17.05 -7.39
N PRO A 329 11.06 18.11 -8.11
CA PRO A 329 12.06 19.03 -7.61
C PRO A 329 11.49 19.84 -6.44
N THR A 330 12.24 19.88 -5.34
CA THR A 330 11.96 20.75 -4.20
C THR A 330 12.28 22.22 -4.51
N GLU A 331 11.72 23.15 -3.73
CA GLU A 331 12.09 24.58 -3.82
C GLU A 331 13.60 24.79 -3.65
N LEU A 332 14.22 24.05 -2.71
CA LEU A 332 15.67 24.13 -2.48
C LEU A 332 16.49 23.71 -3.70
N THR A 333 16.03 22.69 -4.44
CA THR A 333 16.72 22.24 -5.65
C THR A 333 16.51 23.18 -6.82
N LEU A 334 15.34 23.81 -6.94
CA LEU A 334 15.07 24.82 -7.97
C LEU A 334 15.90 26.08 -7.78
N HIS A 335 16.24 26.40 -6.53
CA HIS A 335 17.08 27.54 -6.15
C HIS A 335 18.51 27.14 -5.76
N ALA A 336 19.00 26.01 -6.27
CA ALA A 336 20.38 25.58 -6.04
C ALA A 336 21.37 26.59 -6.63
N GLY A 337 22.26 27.13 -5.81
CA GLY A 337 23.20 28.20 -6.20
C GLY A 337 22.68 29.62 -5.98
N SER A 338 21.53 29.78 -5.33
CA SER A 338 21.04 31.08 -4.90
C SER A 338 22.01 31.79 -3.94
N ARG A 339 22.08 33.11 -4.06
CA ARG A 339 22.86 33.99 -3.19
C ARG A 339 22.15 34.12 -1.85
N ARG A 340 22.93 34.19 -0.76
CA ARG A 340 22.37 34.57 0.54
C ARG A 340 21.81 35.98 0.46
N MET A 341 20.63 36.18 1.02
CA MET A 341 20.02 37.50 1.09
C MET A 341 20.53 38.21 2.36
N PRO A 342 21.16 39.40 2.25
CA PRO A 342 21.49 40.21 3.41
C PRO A 342 20.20 40.76 4.06
N ARG A 343 20.36 41.64 5.05
CA ARG A 343 19.21 42.32 5.65
C ARG A 343 18.44 43.10 4.58
N VAL A 344 17.15 42.83 4.45
CA VAL A 344 16.25 43.45 3.46
C VAL A 344 15.93 44.88 3.93
N GLU A 345 16.14 45.87 3.07
CA GLU A 345 15.73 47.27 3.28
C GLU A 345 14.25 47.46 2.94
N GLY A 346 13.73 46.69 1.98
CA GLY A 346 12.30 46.56 1.70
C GLY A 346 11.85 47.25 0.42
N ARG A 347 12.75 47.56 -0.51
CA ARG A 347 12.39 48.03 -1.85
C ARG A 347 12.01 46.84 -2.73
N ILE A 348 10.80 46.86 -3.28
CA ILE A 348 10.31 45.83 -4.21
C ILE A 348 10.05 46.48 -5.57
N GLU A 349 10.53 45.86 -6.65
CA GLU A 349 10.37 46.36 -8.00
C GLU A 349 9.96 45.23 -8.95
N LEU A 350 8.89 45.47 -9.70
CA LEU A 350 8.43 44.59 -10.77
C LEU A 350 8.75 45.27 -12.09
N GLU A 351 9.35 44.52 -13.01
CA GLU A 351 9.71 44.99 -14.35
C GLU A 351 9.11 44.06 -15.40
N GLU A 352 8.11 44.57 -16.13
CA GLU A 352 7.43 43.92 -17.26
C GLU A 352 6.98 42.49 -16.93
N VAL A 353 6.33 42.32 -15.78
CA VAL A 353 5.94 41.00 -15.28
C VAL A 353 4.67 40.49 -15.95
N ASP A 354 4.80 39.35 -16.62
CA ASP A 354 3.70 38.55 -17.17
C ASP A 354 3.57 37.23 -16.40
N PHE A 355 2.33 36.79 -16.18
CA PHE A 355 2.07 35.54 -15.48
C PHE A 355 0.72 34.90 -15.84
N GLU A 356 0.71 33.58 -16.02
CA GLU A 356 -0.48 32.75 -16.21
C GLU A 356 -0.51 31.53 -15.26
N TYR A 357 -1.67 31.22 -14.68
CA TYR A 357 -1.82 29.96 -13.91
C TYR A 357 -2.02 28.75 -14.82
N LYS A 358 -2.59 28.97 -16.00
CA LYS A 358 -2.86 27.96 -17.01
C LYS A 358 -2.40 28.49 -18.36
N PRO A 359 -1.78 27.65 -19.19
CA PRO A 359 -1.35 28.05 -20.53
C PRO A 359 -2.49 28.65 -21.35
N GLY A 360 -2.29 29.88 -21.83
CA GLY A 360 -3.26 30.60 -22.66
C GLY A 360 -4.28 31.43 -21.88
N GLU A 361 -4.18 31.51 -20.55
CA GLU A 361 -5.04 32.31 -19.67
C GLU A 361 -4.21 33.33 -18.87
N PRO A 362 -3.64 34.37 -19.51
CA PRO A 362 -2.77 35.35 -18.84
C PRO A 362 -3.53 36.21 -17.84
N VAL A 363 -3.01 36.25 -16.61
CA VAL A 363 -3.58 36.96 -15.45
C VAL A 363 -2.91 38.31 -15.26
N LEU A 364 -1.59 38.36 -15.38
CA LEU A 364 -0.79 39.59 -15.33
C LEU A 364 -0.17 39.83 -16.69
N ARG A 365 -0.14 41.09 -17.13
CA ARG A 365 0.43 41.49 -18.43
C ARG A 365 1.32 42.71 -18.30
N GLY A 366 2.63 42.57 -18.52
CA GLY A 366 3.60 43.66 -18.49
C GLY A 366 3.53 44.56 -17.25
N ILE A 367 3.34 43.98 -16.06
CA ILE A 367 3.19 44.76 -14.83
C ILE A 367 4.54 45.34 -14.39
N SER A 368 4.62 46.66 -14.30
CA SER A 368 5.81 47.40 -13.85
C SER A 368 5.46 48.41 -12.76
N PHE A 369 6.07 48.30 -11.59
CA PHE A 369 5.97 49.31 -10.53
C PHE A 369 7.09 49.17 -9.49
N VAL A 370 7.31 50.23 -8.72
CA VAL A 370 8.25 50.26 -7.60
C VAL A 370 7.50 50.54 -6.30
N ALA A 371 7.69 49.68 -5.29
CA ALA A 371 7.29 49.90 -3.91
C ALA A 371 8.51 50.33 -3.09
N PRO A 372 8.61 51.62 -2.70
CA PRO A 372 9.78 52.13 -1.97
C PRO A 372 9.90 51.56 -0.55
N ALA A 373 11.15 51.38 -0.10
CA ALA A 373 11.46 50.96 1.25
C ALA A 373 10.84 51.90 2.31
N GLY A 374 10.31 51.32 3.38
CA GLY A 374 9.70 52.07 4.49
C GLY A 374 8.34 52.71 4.19
N THR A 375 7.72 52.39 3.05
CA THR A 375 6.40 52.93 2.66
C THR A 375 5.34 51.84 2.60
N THR A 376 4.07 52.24 2.72
CA THR A 376 2.93 51.34 2.51
C THR A 376 2.41 51.52 1.09
N THR A 377 2.56 50.48 0.26
CA THR A 377 2.01 50.45 -1.11
C THR A 377 0.68 49.71 -1.13
N ALA A 378 -0.37 50.35 -1.64
CA ALA A 378 -1.71 49.77 -1.71
C ALA A 378 -2.05 49.33 -3.15
N LEU A 379 -2.41 48.06 -3.33
CA LEU A 379 -2.91 47.52 -4.60
C LEU A 379 -4.45 47.58 -4.60
N VAL A 380 -5.04 48.42 -5.45
CA VAL A 380 -6.49 48.63 -5.53
C VAL A 380 -7.01 48.24 -6.90
N GLY A 381 -8.16 47.55 -6.94
CA GLY A 381 -8.79 47.15 -8.19
C GLY A 381 -9.92 46.14 -7.97
N PRO A 382 -10.74 45.86 -9.00
CA PRO A 382 -11.88 44.93 -8.91
C PRO A 382 -11.43 43.50 -8.58
N SER A 383 -12.36 42.65 -8.14
CA SER A 383 -12.08 41.22 -7.94
C SER A 383 -11.59 40.59 -9.25
N GLY A 384 -10.61 39.70 -9.17
CA GLY A 384 -10.00 39.07 -10.35
C GLY A 384 -8.93 39.92 -11.07
N ALA A 385 -8.66 41.16 -10.65
CA ALA A 385 -7.63 42.01 -11.27
C ALA A 385 -6.17 41.58 -11.02
N GLY A 386 -5.91 40.34 -10.58
CA GLY A 386 -4.55 39.82 -10.35
C GLY A 386 -3.83 40.30 -9.08
N LYS A 387 -4.50 41.05 -8.19
CA LYS A 387 -3.89 41.57 -6.94
C LYS A 387 -3.26 40.49 -6.06
N SER A 388 -4.00 39.42 -5.77
CA SER A 388 -3.50 38.29 -4.98
C SER A 388 -2.38 37.54 -5.71
N THR A 389 -2.39 37.55 -7.05
CA THR A 389 -1.34 36.96 -7.89
C THR A 389 -0.05 37.75 -7.79
N VAL A 390 -0.10 39.09 -7.82
CA VAL A 390 1.07 39.95 -7.58
C VAL A 390 1.67 39.66 -6.21
N ILE A 391 0.84 39.57 -5.16
CA ILE A 391 1.32 39.24 -3.80
C ILE A 391 1.93 37.83 -3.77
N SER A 392 1.32 36.84 -4.42
CA SER A 392 1.84 35.46 -4.53
C SER A 392 3.23 35.41 -5.21
N LEU A 393 3.44 36.21 -6.25
CA LEU A 393 4.74 36.33 -6.93
C LEU A 393 5.79 37.01 -6.05
N ILE A 394 5.41 38.07 -5.31
CA ILE A 394 6.30 38.74 -4.36
C ILE A 394 6.72 37.77 -3.24
N MET A 395 5.79 36.94 -2.73
CA MET A 395 6.07 35.89 -1.74
C MET A 395 6.88 34.71 -2.31
N ALA A 396 7.19 34.74 -3.61
CA ALA A 396 7.85 33.69 -4.37
C ALA A 396 7.12 32.33 -4.30
N PHE A 397 5.79 32.31 -4.14
CA PHE A 397 5.01 31.07 -4.24
C PHE A 397 4.89 30.59 -5.69
N ARG A 398 5.03 31.52 -6.63
CA ARG A 398 5.13 31.30 -8.07
C ARG A 398 6.29 32.14 -8.61
N GLN A 399 6.79 31.78 -9.78
CA GLN A 399 7.72 32.62 -10.54
C GLN A 399 6.95 33.26 -11.71
N PRO A 400 7.29 34.49 -12.12
CA PRO A 400 6.68 35.07 -13.31
C PRO A 400 7.08 34.28 -14.55
N ASP A 401 6.32 34.38 -15.64
CA ASP A 401 6.68 33.72 -16.91
C ASP A 401 7.69 34.58 -17.68
N GLU A 402 7.40 35.89 -17.78
CA GLU A 402 8.30 36.91 -18.33
C GLU A 402 8.52 38.07 -17.34
N GLY A 403 9.54 38.88 -17.60
CA GLY A 403 9.96 39.96 -16.70
C GLY A 403 10.72 39.49 -15.47
N ARG A 404 10.89 40.39 -14.50
CA ARG A 404 11.62 40.10 -13.25
C ARG A 404 11.07 40.86 -12.06
N ILE A 405 11.26 40.26 -10.88
CA ILE A 405 10.94 40.84 -9.58
C ILE A 405 12.25 41.03 -8.85
N LEU A 406 12.48 42.23 -8.34
CA LEU A 406 13.70 42.65 -7.67
C LEU A 406 13.38 42.99 -6.21
N VAL A 407 14.20 42.50 -5.29
CA VAL A 407 14.19 42.86 -3.88
C VAL A 407 15.51 43.56 -3.58
N ASP A 408 15.44 44.85 -3.21
CA ASP A 408 16.61 45.72 -3.02
C ASP A 408 17.58 45.70 -4.20
N GLY A 409 17.04 45.64 -5.42
CA GLY A 409 17.79 45.58 -6.67
C GLY A 409 18.36 44.21 -7.05
N THR A 410 18.15 43.17 -6.22
CA THR A 410 18.58 41.79 -6.54
C THR A 410 17.39 40.97 -7.06
N PRO A 411 17.54 40.24 -8.19
CA PRO A 411 16.46 39.41 -8.72
C PRO A 411 16.02 38.33 -7.72
N LEU A 412 14.72 38.22 -7.48
CA LEU A 412 14.11 37.26 -6.53
C LEU A 412 14.45 35.80 -6.87
N ARG A 413 14.65 35.48 -8.15
CA ARG A 413 15.06 34.14 -8.61
C ARG A 413 16.49 33.76 -8.19
N GLU A 414 17.34 34.75 -7.97
CA GLU A 414 18.77 34.56 -7.64
C GLU A 414 19.04 34.49 -6.14
N ILE A 415 18.05 34.75 -5.28
CA ILE A 415 18.23 34.80 -3.82
C ILE A 415 17.64 33.57 -3.12
N SER A 416 18.19 33.24 -1.95
CA SER A 416 17.69 32.17 -1.10
C SER A 416 16.29 32.52 -0.60
N LEU A 417 15.29 31.73 -1.00
CA LEU A 417 13.91 31.92 -0.54
C LEU A 417 13.78 31.78 0.98
N GLN A 418 14.61 30.93 1.59
CA GLN A 418 14.63 30.77 3.05
C GLN A 418 15.07 32.07 3.74
N ASP A 419 16.14 32.70 3.24
CA ASP A 419 16.66 33.95 3.81
C ASP A 419 15.68 35.11 3.57
N TYR A 420 15.09 35.17 2.38
CA TYR A 420 14.10 36.18 2.01
C TYR A 420 12.83 36.06 2.86
N ARG A 421 12.21 34.87 2.91
CA ARG A 421 10.97 34.65 3.66
C ARG A 421 11.16 34.74 5.19
N SER A 422 12.38 34.56 5.71
CA SER A 422 12.65 34.81 7.14
C SER A 422 12.53 36.28 7.56
N GLN A 423 12.56 37.19 6.58
CA GLN A 423 12.44 38.63 6.76
C GLN A 423 11.08 39.17 6.25
N LEU A 424 10.17 38.28 5.86
CA LEU A 424 8.85 38.60 5.32
C LEU A 424 7.77 38.15 6.29
N ALA A 425 6.91 39.07 6.72
CA ALA A 425 5.70 38.76 7.47
C ALA A 425 4.48 38.85 6.55
N VAL A 426 3.55 37.90 6.70
CA VAL A 426 2.35 37.80 5.86
C VAL A 426 1.13 37.65 6.75
N VAL A 427 0.08 38.41 6.44
CA VAL A 427 -1.27 38.24 6.99
C VAL A 427 -2.20 37.96 5.81
N LEU A 428 -2.78 36.76 5.78
CA LEU A 428 -3.61 36.31 4.66
C LEU A 428 -5.07 36.65 4.92
N GLN A 429 -5.90 36.60 3.88
CA GLN A 429 -7.34 36.84 4.02
C GLN A 429 -8.03 35.72 4.82
N ASP A 430 -7.60 34.47 4.59
CA ASP A 430 -8.04 33.30 5.35
C ASP A 430 -6.91 32.91 6.31
N ASP A 431 -7.03 33.36 7.56
CA ASP A 431 -6.07 33.00 8.61
C ASP A 431 -6.18 31.52 8.95
N PHE A 432 -5.03 30.86 9.09
CA PHE A 432 -4.94 29.47 9.52
C PHE A 432 -4.20 29.38 10.85
N LEU A 433 -4.84 28.78 11.85
CA LEU A 433 -4.23 28.45 13.14
C LEU A 433 -4.04 26.94 13.23
N PHE A 434 -2.86 26.53 13.67
CA PHE A 434 -2.60 25.15 14.03
C PHE A 434 -3.25 24.83 15.38
N ASP A 435 -3.71 23.59 15.51
CA ASP A 435 -4.19 23.06 16.78
C ASP A 435 -3.05 23.09 17.82
N GLY A 436 -3.26 23.81 18.91
CA GLY A 436 -2.23 24.09 19.90
C GLY A 436 -2.53 25.32 20.75
N THR A 437 -1.53 25.75 21.52
CA THR A 437 -1.64 26.95 22.36
C THR A 437 -1.40 28.22 21.56
N ILE A 438 -1.92 29.36 22.03
CA ILE A 438 -1.65 30.69 21.44
C ILE A 438 -0.15 30.97 21.34
N ALA A 439 0.65 30.62 22.35
CA ALA A 439 2.10 30.85 22.34
C ALA A 439 2.89 30.00 21.33
N ALA A 440 2.28 28.95 20.78
CA ALA A 440 2.92 28.05 19.81
C ALA A 440 2.56 28.39 18.35
N ASN A 441 1.48 29.14 18.14
CA ASN A 441 1.14 29.76 16.86
C ASN A 441 1.85 31.11 16.78
#